data_AF-A0A1J5S0X4-F1
#
_entry.id   AF-A0A1J5S0X4-F1
#
_cell.length_a   1.000
_cell.length_b   1.000
_cell.length_c   1.000
_cell.angle_alpha   90.00
_cell.angle_beta   90.00
_cell.angle_gamma   90.00
#
_symmetry.space_group_name_H-M   'P 1'
#
loop_
_entity.id
_entity.type
_entity.pdbx_description
1 polymer ?
#
loop_
_entity_poly.entity_id
_entity_poly.type
_entity_poly.pdbx_seq_one_letter_code
_entity_poly.pdbx_strand_id
1 'polypeptide(L)'
;MDFSGIGLRDLILVGLALAAVYLLVALLRLAQINRRRHRDTAPASLPKQEPRPTKEAGEPESALAFGQASAFGEQLFRSGVEAELQQLRGEVAALKEELKLMKAARRVSPQYNEAMMLAQRGRDAQDIADQCGISVGEAELVLALSRNKQEYEDYGENPPL
;
A
#
# COMPACT_ATOMS: atom_id res chain seq x y z
N MET A 1 15.30 -4.68 -38.02
CA MET A 1 14.49 -5.02 -36.83
C MET A 1 15.31 -4.50 -35.68
N ASP A 2 15.05 -3.24 -35.34
CA ASP A 2 16.05 -2.40 -34.68
C ASP A 2 15.78 -2.45 -33.19
N PHE A 3 16.52 -3.28 -32.47
CA PHE A 3 16.33 -3.52 -31.04
C PHE A 3 16.97 -2.44 -30.14
N SER A 4 17.56 -1.38 -30.72
CA SER A 4 18.27 -0.34 -29.98
C SER A 4 17.39 0.82 -29.47
N GLY A 5 16.08 0.81 -29.76
CA GLY A 5 15.12 1.85 -29.34
C GLY A 5 14.15 1.42 -28.24
N ILE A 6 14.21 0.18 -27.77
CA ILE A 6 13.29 -0.34 -26.74
C ILE A 6 13.75 0.21 -25.39
N GLY A 7 13.24 1.39 -25.03
CA GLY A 7 13.45 1.94 -23.70
C GLY A 7 12.95 0.95 -22.65
N LEU A 8 13.58 0.95 -21.46
CA LEU A 8 13.15 0.12 -20.32
C LEU A 8 11.63 0.21 -20.07
N ARG A 9 11.03 1.36 -20.37
CA ARG A 9 9.59 1.62 -20.32
C ARG A 9 8.78 0.69 -21.24
N ASP A 10 9.20 0.47 -22.49
CA ASP A 10 8.49 -0.40 -23.43
C ASP A 10 8.58 -1.86 -23.01
N LEU A 11 9.71 -2.27 -22.43
CA LEU A 11 9.87 -3.62 -21.89
C LEU A 11 8.98 -3.85 -20.67
N ILE A 12 8.85 -2.84 -19.79
CA ILE A 12 7.91 -2.87 -18.66
C ILE A 12 6.46 -2.95 -19.16
N LEU A 13 6.09 -2.16 -20.17
CA LEU A 13 4.73 -2.17 -20.72
C LEU A 13 4.37 -3.50 -21.38
N VAL A 14 5.28 -4.07 -22.18
CA VAL A 14 5.07 -5.40 -22.79
C VAL A 14 4.97 -6.48 -21.71
N GLY A 15 5.83 -6.44 -20.69
CA GLY A 15 5.78 -7.37 -19.56
C GLY A 15 4.45 -7.28 -18.79
N LEU A 16 3.98 -6.07 -18.51
CA LEU A 16 2.72 -5.84 -17.80
C LEU A 16 1.51 -6.27 -18.62
N ALA A 17 1.51 -5.99 -19.92
CA ALA A 17 0.45 -6.45 -20.83
C ALA A 17 0.39 -7.99 -20.88
N LEU A 18 1.55 -8.65 -20.97
CA LEU A 18 1.62 -10.11 -21.00
C LEU A 18 1.16 -10.73 -19.67
N ALA A 19 1.55 -10.13 -18.53
CA ALA A 19 1.08 -10.52 -17.21
C ALA A 19 -0.45 -10.34 -17.07
N ALA A 20 -1.01 -9.23 -17.55
CA ALA A 20 -2.45 -8.98 -17.52
C ALA A 20 -3.23 -10.00 -18.35
N VAL A 21 -2.75 -10.34 -19.56
CA VAL A 21 -3.33 -11.40 -20.39
C VAL A 21 -3.25 -12.75 -19.68
N TYR A 22 -2.10 -13.07 -19.08
CA TYR A 22 -1.94 -14.31 -18.32
C TYR A 22 -2.91 -14.40 -17.14
N LEU A 23 -3.06 -13.33 -16.35
CA LEU A 23 -4.01 -13.27 -15.24
C LEU A 23 -5.45 -13.39 -15.72
N LEU A 24 -5.80 -12.75 -16.84
CA LEU A 24 -7.13 -12.88 -17.45
C LEU A 24 -7.42 -14.33 -17.82
N VAL A 25 -6.48 -15.02 -18.48
CA VAL A 25 -6.63 -16.43 -18.86
C VAL A 25 -6.71 -17.34 -17.63
N ALA A 26 -5.89 -17.09 -16.60
CA ALA A 26 -5.91 -17.83 -15.34
C ALA A 26 -7.26 -17.66 -14.61
N LEU A 27 -7.77 -16.44 -14.51
CA LEU A 27 -9.07 -16.14 -13.92
C LEU A 27 -10.22 -16.75 -14.72
N LEU A 28 -10.15 -16.72 -16.05
CA LEU A 28 -11.15 -17.38 -16.90
C LEU A 28 -11.11 -18.91 -16.72
N ARG A 29 -9.93 -19.52 -16.65
CA ARG A 29 -9.80 -20.96 -16.33
C ARG A 29 -10.40 -21.28 -14.96
N LEU A 30 -10.11 -20.48 -13.95
CA LEU A 30 -10.61 -20.68 -12.59
C LEU A 30 -12.14 -20.49 -12.52
N ALA A 31 -12.65 -19.45 -13.16
CA ALA A 31 -14.09 -19.17 -13.25
C ALA A 31 -14.83 -20.27 -14.03
N GLN A 32 -14.22 -20.81 -15.10
CA GLN A 32 -14.80 -21.94 -15.84
C GLN A 32 -14.84 -23.22 -14.99
N ILE A 33 -13.79 -23.52 -14.23
CA ILE A 33 -13.76 -24.67 -13.32
C ILE A 33 -14.80 -24.51 -12.21
N ASN A 34 -14.92 -23.31 -11.63
CA ASN A 34 -15.90 -23.04 -10.59
C ASN A 34 -17.34 -23.09 -11.12
N ARG A 35 -17.60 -22.59 -12.33
CA ARG A 35 -18.91 -22.69 -12.98
C ARG A 35 -19.28 -24.14 -13.35
N ARG A 36 -18.30 -24.98 -13.71
CA ARG A 36 -18.53 -26.43 -13.90
C ARG A 36 -18.94 -27.08 -12.58
N ARG A 37 -18.23 -26.80 -11.48
CA ARG A 37 -18.59 -27.28 -10.13
C ARG A 37 -19.98 -26.81 -9.69
N HIS A 38 -20.35 -25.56 -9.96
CA HIS A 38 -21.68 -25.03 -9.65
C HIS A 38 -22.80 -25.60 -10.54
N ARG A 39 -22.47 -26.06 -11.75
CA ARG A 39 -23.42 -26.77 -12.62
C ARG A 39 -23.72 -28.18 -12.11
N ASP A 40 -22.78 -28.80 -11.41
CA ASP A 40 -22.96 -30.09 -10.77
C ASP A 40 -23.72 -29.98 -9.42
N THR A 41 -23.92 -28.76 -8.89
CA THR A 41 -24.53 -28.51 -7.57
C THR A 41 -25.75 -27.58 -7.55
N ALA A 42 -26.80 -27.87 -8.33
CA ALA A 42 -28.16 -27.36 -8.04
C ALA A 42 -29.28 -28.15 -8.77
N PRO A 43 -30.49 -28.33 -8.18
CA PRO A 43 -30.81 -28.63 -6.77
C PRO A 43 -31.91 -29.71 -6.61
N ALA A 44 -31.84 -30.56 -5.59
CA ALA A 44 -32.95 -31.41 -5.15
C ALA A 44 -33.65 -30.79 -3.92
N SER A 45 -34.80 -30.19 -4.19
CA SER A 45 -35.99 -30.02 -3.32
C SER A 45 -35.82 -29.68 -1.83
N LEU A 46 -36.18 -28.44 -1.49
CA LEU A 46 -36.66 -28.02 -0.16
C LEU A 46 -37.91 -28.80 0.28
N PRO A 47 -38.10 -28.99 1.59
CA PRO A 47 -39.42 -28.85 2.20
C PRO A 47 -39.45 -27.67 3.18
N LYS A 48 -40.08 -26.61 2.67
CA LYS A 48 -40.99 -25.66 3.31
C LYS A 48 -41.39 -25.98 4.76
N GLN A 49 -41.04 -25.08 5.68
CA GLN A 49 -41.78 -24.88 6.93
C GLN A 49 -41.85 -23.38 7.27
N GLU A 50 -43.08 -22.87 7.30
CA GLU A 50 -43.47 -21.53 7.73
C GLU A 50 -44.94 -21.63 8.16
N PRO A 51 -45.49 -20.79 9.06
CA PRO A 51 -44.99 -20.21 10.30
C PRO A 51 -45.95 -20.50 11.49
N ARG A 52 -45.60 -20.12 12.73
CA ARG A 52 -46.62 -19.74 13.72
C ARG A 52 -46.09 -18.64 14.65
N PRO A 53 -46.65 -17.42 14.62
CA PRO A 53 -46.26 -16.36 15.52
C PRO A 53 -47.16 -16.40 16.76
N THR A 54 -46.58 -16.65 17.92
CA THR A 54 -47.22 -16.35 19.20
C THR A 54 -46.57 -15.08 19.73
N LYS A 55 -47.26 -13.95 19.55
CA LYS A 55 -47.05 -12.74 20.32
C LYS A 55 -47.30 -13.07 21.78
N GLU A 56 -46.33 -12.84 22.65
CA GLU A 56 -46.62 -12.42 24.02
C GLU A 56 -45.66 -11.29 24.38
N ALA A 57 -46.26 -10.13 24.59
CA ALA A 57 -45.63 -8.97 25.17
C ALA A 57 -45.51 -9.20 26.67
N GLY A 58 -44.28 -9.15 27.17
CA GLY A 58 -43.98 -9.17 28.59
C GLY A 58 -42.57 -8.62 28.83
N GLU A 59 -42.49 -7.69 29.80
CA GLU A 59 -41.34 -7.42 30.67
C GLU A 59 -40.35 -6.29 30.27
N PRO A 60 -40.30 -5.18 31.06
CA PRO A 60 -39.25 -4.16 30.94
C PRO A 60 -37.86 -4.64 31.41
N GLU A 61 -37.76 -5.82 32.02
CA GLU A 61 -36.48 -6.44 32.41
C GLU A 61 -35.65 -6.86 31.18
N SER A 62 -36.33 -7.25 30.10
CA SER A 62 -35.70 -7.59 28.82
C SER A 62 -35.00 -6.39 28.16
N ALA A 63 -35.54 -5.18 28.34
CA ALA A 63 -34.97 -3.95 27.79
C ALA A 63 -33.70 -3.51 28.53
N LEU A 64 -33.63 -3.71 29.85
CA LEU A 64 -32.43 -3.45 30.65
C LEU A 64 -31.32 -4.48 30.37
N ALA A 65 -31.67 -5.76 30.24
CA ALA A 65 -30.73 -6.82 29.85
C ALA A 65 -30.19 -6.61 28.42
N PHE A 66 -31.04 -6.18 27.48
CA PHE A 66 -30.63 -5.82 26.12
C PHE A 66 -29.72 -4.58 26.09
N GLY A 67 -30.02 -3.56 26.90
CA GLY A 67 -29.16 -2.39 27.08
C GLY A 67 -27.78 -2.73 27.64
N GLN A 68 -27.70 -3.58 28.67
CA GLN A 68 -26.44 -4.07 29.22
C GLN A 68 -25.64 -4.92 28.23
N ALA A 69 -26.31 -5.81 27.49
CA ALA A 69 -25.67 -6.61 26.44
C ALA A 69 -25.11 -5.73 25.31
N SER A 70 -25.81 -4.66 24.94
CA SER A 70 -25.34 -3.70 23.92
C SER A 70 -24.14 -2.87 24.39
N ALA A 71 -24.14 -2.42 25.64
CA ALA A 71 -23.02 -1.68 26.25
C ALA A 71 -21.77 -2.57 26.39
N PHE A 72 -21.96 -3.85 26.75
CA PHE A 72 -20.87 -4.83 26.80
C PHE A 72 -20.29 -5.12 25.40
N GLY A 73 -21.14 -5.27 24.38
CA GLY A 73 -20.70 -5.42 22.99
C GLY A 73 -19.92 -4.22 22.48
N GLU A 74 -20.36 -3.01 22.82
CA GLU A 74 -19.64 -1.77 22.48
C GLU A 74 -18.28 -1.70 23.18
N GLN A 75 -18.21 -2.10 24.46
CA GLN A 75 -16.96 -2.13 25.22
C GLN A 75 -15.97 -3.16 24.67
N LEU A 76 -16.44 -4.34 24.27
CA LEU A 76 -15.61 -5.34 23.59
C LEU A 76 -15.10 -4.83 22.24
N PHE A 77 -15.95 -4.21 21.44
CA PHE A 77 -15.55 -3.62 20.16
C PHE A 77 -14.48 -2.54 20.36
N ARG A 78 -14.70 -1.61 21.30
CA ARG A 78 -13.70 -0.57 21.65
C ARG A 78 -12.37 -1.19 22.08
N SER A 79 -12.40 -2.22 22.94
CA SER A 79 -11.18 -2.91 23.37
C SER A 79 -10.46 -3.62 22.23
N GLY A 80 -11.20 -4.18 21.26
CA GLY A 80 -10.64 -4.81 20.08
C GLY A 80 -9.97 -3.80 19.16
N VAL A 81 -10.64 -2.67 18.89
CA VAL A 81 -10.08 -1.57 18.09
C VAL A 81 -8.84 -0.98 18.77
N GLU A 82 -8.84 -0.81 20.10
CA GLU A 82 -7.67 -0.33 20.84
C GLU A 82 -6.49 -1.31 20.73
N ALA A 83 -6.74 -2.62 20.80
CA ALA A 83 -5.71 -3.63 20.62
C ALA A 83 -5.13 -3.61 19.20
N GLU A 84 -5.97 -3.51 18.17
CA GLU A 84 -5.52 -3.38 16.77
C GLU A 84 -4.70 -2.09 16.57
N LEU A 85 -5.15 -0.96 17.12
CA LEU A 85 -4.39 0.29 17.07
C LEU A 85 -3.04 0.19 17.76
N GLN A 86 -2.95 -0.50 18.90
CA GLN A 86 -1.68 -0.75 19.58
C GLN A 86 -0.76 -1.64 18.74
N GLN A 87 -1.31 -2.69 18.12
CA GLN A 87 -0.55 -3.56 17.22
C GLN A 87 -0.02 -2.78 16.02
N LEU A 88 -0.88 -2.02 15.31
CA LEU A 88 -0.47 -1.19 14.18
C LEU A 88 0.59 -0.16 14.57
N ARG A 89 0.45 0.48 15.74
CA ARG A 89 1.47 1.42 16.24
C ARG A 89 2.80 0.71 16.50
N GLY A 90 2.78 -0.51 17.03
CA GLY A 90 3.96 -1.35 17.22
C GLY A 90 4.63 -1.69 15.89
N GLU A 91 3.85 -2.15 14.90
CA GLU A 91 4.34 -2.45 13.55
C GLU A 91 4.95 -1.22 12.89
N VAL A 92 4.28 -0.06 12.94
CA VAL A 92 4.81 1.20 12.41
C VAL A 92 6.11 1.61 13.11
N ALA A 93 6.22 1.42 14.42
CA ALA A 93 7.44 1.70 15.15
C ALA A 93 8.59 0.77 14.71
N ALA A 94 8.33 -0.52 14.53
CA ALA A 94 9.30 -1.49 14.04
C ALA A 94 9.77 -1.16 12.61
N LEU A 95 8.84 -0.90 11.68
CA LEU A 95 9.17 -0.51 10.31
C LEU A 95 9.99 0.78 10.26
N LYS A 96 9.67 1.76 11.11
CA LYS A 96 10.45 3.01 11.20
C LYS A 96 11.89 2.75 11.64
N GLU A 97 12.11 1.83 12.58
CA GLU A 97 13.45 1.48 13.04
C GLU A 97 14.21 0.69 11.97
N GLU A 98 13.57 -0.26 11.29
CA GLU A 98 14.18 -0.96 10.15
C GLU A 98 14.56 -0.01 9.02
N LEU A 99 13.71 0.96 8.68
CA LEU A 99 14.03 2.00 7.70
C LEU A 99 15.20 2.88 8.16
N LYS A 100 15.28 3.20 9.45
CA LYS A 100 16.40 3.96 10.01
C LYS A 100 17.70 3.18 9.92
N LEU A 101 17.67 1.88 10.21
CA LEU A 101 18.83 0.98 10.06
C LEU A 101 19.22 0.84 8.58
N MET A 102 18.27 0.63 7.67
CA MET A 102 18.55 0.58 6.23
C MET A 102 19.11 1.90 5.72
N LYS A 103 18.61 3.06 6.18
CA LYS A 103 19.18 4.37 5.83
C LYS A 103 20.58 4.56 6.42
N ALA A 104 20.84 4.05 7.62
CA ALA A 104 22.17 4.08 8.23
C ALA A 104 23.17 3.18 7.49
N ALA A 105 22.74 1.99 7.06
CA ALA A 105 23.52 1.08 6.22
C ALA A 105 23.71 1.62 4.80
N ARG A 106 22.67 2.27 4.26
CA ARG A 106 22.68 3.02 2.98
C ARG A 106 23.18 4.45 3.19
N ARG A 107 24.08 4.71 4.14
CA ARG A 107 24.88 5.95 4.12
C ARG A 107 25.76 5.89 2.89
N VAL A 108 25.14 6.28 1.77
CA VAL A 108 25.79 6.80 0.57
C VAL A 108 26.90 7.69 1.08
N SER A 109 28.14 7.46 0.60
CA SER A 109 29.37 8.12 1.04
C SER A 109 29.11 9.52 1.63
N PRO A 110 29.73 9.89 2.79
CA PRO A 110 29.61 11.25 3.35
C PRO A 110 29.75 12.36 2.30
N GLN A 111 30.60 12.14 1.29
CA GLN A 111 30.81 13.04 0.15
C GLN A 111 29.55 13.25 -0.70
N TYR A 112 28.77 12.19 -0.92
CA TYR A 112 27.50 12.27 -1.67
C TYR A 112 26.43 13.03 -0.90
N ASN A 113 26.36 12.87 0.43
CA ASN A 113 25.42 13.62 1.25
C ASN A 113 25.75 15.12 1.27
N GLU A 114 27.04 15.45 1.31
CA GLU A 114 27.52 16.83 1.15
C GLU A 114 27.17 17.39 -0.23
N ALA A 115 27.42 16.65 -1.31
CA ALA A 115 27.05 17.03 -2.67
C ALA A 115 25.53 17.28 -2.81
N MET A 116 24.70 16.41 -2.24
CA MET A 116 23.23 16.57 -2.22
C MET A 116 22.79 17.85 -1.50
N MET A 117 23.44 18.21 -0.39
CA MET A 117 23.14 19.46 0.33
C MET A 117 23.54 20.70 -0.47
N LEU A 118 24.69 20.65 -1.16
CA LEU A 118 25.13 21.74 -2.03
C LEU A 118 24.18 21.90 -3.23
N ALA A 119 23.73 20.81 -3.84
CA ALA A 119 22.75 20.84 -4.91
C ALA A 119 21.39 21.41 -4.46
N GLN A 120 20.93 21.08 -3.24
CA GLN A 120 19.70 21.67 -2.68
C GLN A 120 19.82 23.18 -2.43
N ARG A 121 21.03 23.69 -2.19
CA ARG A 121 21.33 25.12 -2.08
C ARG A 121 21.46 25.82 -3.45
N GLY A 122 21.28 25.09 -4.55
CA GLY A 122 21.36 25.63 -5.91
C GLY A 122 22.79 25.87 -6.41
N ARG A 123 23.78 25.16 -5.88
CA ARG A 123 25.16 25.18 -6.42
C ARG A 123 25.19 24.52 -7.81
N ASP A 124 26.07 25.02 -8.67
CA ASP A 124 26.28 24.44 -10.00
C ASP A 124 27.05 23.11 -9.94
N ALA A 125 26.93 22.29 -10.99
CA ALA A 125 27.54 20.97 -11.06
C ALA A 125 29.07 21.04 -10.93
N GLN A 126 29.68 22.05 -11.56
CA GLN A 126 31.13 22.24 -11.54
C GLN A 126 31.63 22.54 -10.12
N ASP A 127 30.97 23.46 -9.42
CA ASP A 127 31.30 23.83 -8.03
C ASP A 127 31.16 22.63 -7.08
N ILE A 128 30.14 21.80 -7.28
CA ILE A 128 29.90 20.59 -6.47
C ILE A 128 31.00 19.55 -6.71
N ALA A 129 31.38 19.34 -7.97
CA ALA A 129 32.43 18.40 -8.35
C ALA A 129 33.77 18.78 -7.70
N ASP A 130 34.14 20.05 -7.78
CA ASP A 130 35.37 20.58 -7.19
C ASP A 130 35.35 20.51 -5.65
N GLN A 131 34.22 20.85 -5.03
CA GLN A 131 34.11 20.91 -3.57
C GLN A 131 34.04 19.52 -2.92
N CYS A 132 33.36 18.56 -3.55
CA CYS A 132 33.20 17.20 -3.02
C CYS A 132 34.25 16.20 -3.55
N GLY A 133 35.09 16.60 -4.51
CA GLY A 133 36.11 15.75 -5.13
C GLY A 133 35.51 14.63 -5.96
N ILE A 134 34.41 14.89 -6.67
CA ILE A 134 33.65 13.91 -7.45
C ILE A 134 33.64 14.24 -8.95
N SER A 135 33.14 13.28 -9.72
CA SER A 135 32.60 13.44 -11.07
C SER A 135 31.89 14.76 -11.41
N VAL A 136 32.19 15.48 -12.50
CA VAL A 136 31.23 16.46 -13.05
C VAL A 136 29.92 15.75 -13.42
N GLY A 137 30.01 14.56 -14.04
CA GLY A 137 28.81 13.75 -14.34
C GLY A 137 28.11 13.22 -13.07
N GLU A 138 28.86 12.96 -11.99
CA GLU A 138 28.24 12.60 -10.70
C GLU A 138 27.53 13.79 -10.07
N ALA A 139 28.09 15.00 -10.18
CA ALA A 139 27.46 16.23 -9.71
C ALA A 139 26.19 16.59 -10.51
N GLU A 140 26.19 16.39 -11.82
CA GLU A 140 24.98 16.54 -12.66
C GLU A 140 23.88 15.55 -12.24
N LEU A 141 24.24 14.30 -11.95
CA LEU A 141 23.29 13.31 -11.43
C LEU A 141 22.70 13.75 -10.08
N VAL A 142 23.54 14.26 -9.17
CA VAL A 142 23.12 14.79 -7.86
C VAL A 142 22.12 15.94 -8.04
N LEU A 143 22.37 16.85 -9.00
CA LEU A 143 21.46 17.95 -9.35
C LEU A 143 20.12 17.47 -9.92
N ALA A 144 20.15 16.50 -10.82
CA ALA A 144 18.91 15.92 -11.37
C ALA A 144 18.07 15.26 -10.27
N LEU A 145 18.72 14.55 -9.35
CA LEU A 145 18.08 13.90 -8.20
C LEU A 145 17.54 14.91 -7.17
N SER A 146 18.27 16.00 -6.89
CA SER A 146 17.81 17.03 -5.96
C SER A 146 16.57 17.74 -6.48
N ARG A 147 16.53 18.06 -7.79
CA ARG A 147 15.36 18.69 -8.43
C ARG A 147 14.13 17.80 -8.39
N ASN A 148 14.28 16.52 -8.72
CA ASN A 148 13.18 15.57 -8.67
C ASN A 148 12.67 15.34 -7.24
N LYS A 149 13.56 15.35 -6.24
CA LYS A 149 13.16 15.28 -4.83
C LYS A 149 12.33 16.51 -4.40
N GLN A 150 12.74 17.71 -4.79
CA GLN A 150 12.00 18.94 -4.49
C GLN A 150 10.60 18.92 -5.12
N GLU A 151 10.50 18.43 -6.36
CA GLU A 151 9.21 18.24 -7.04
C GLU A 151 8.28 17.29 -6.26
N TYR A 152 8.77 16.17 -5.74
CA TYR A 152 7.96 15.28 -4.88
C TYR A 152 7.55 15.90 -3.54
N GLU A 153 8.41 16.71 -2.91
CA GLU A 153 8.06 17.40 -1.66
C GLU A 153 7.00 18.48 -1.92
N ASP A 154 7.06 19.18 -3.05
CA ASP A 154 6.06 20.17 -3.47
C ASP A 154 4.67 19.54 -3.71
N TYR A 155 4.61 18.35 -4.36
CA TYR A 155 3.35 17.60 -4.51
C TYR A 155 2.73 17.13 -3.18
N GLY A 156 3.55 16.87 -2.17
CA GLY A 156 3.09 16.46 -0.84
C GLY A 156 2.52 17.62 -0.02
N GLU A 157 3.03 18.83 -0.23
CA GLU A 157 2.64 20.04 0.50
C GLU A 157 1.46 20.78 -0.17
N ASN A 158 1.34 20.72 -1.51
CA ASN A 158 0.25 21.31 -2.28
C ASN A 158 -0.30 20.33 -3.33
N PRO A 159 -1.34 19.52 -3.00
CA PRO A 159 -2.01 18.72 -4.01
C PRO A 159 -2.75 19.64 -5.00
N PRO A 160 -2.64 19.42 -6.33
CA PRO A 160 -3.45 20.16 -7.29
C PRO A 160 -4.93 19.85 -7.04
N LEU A 161 -5.72 20.92 -6.87
CA LEU A 161 -7.18 20.91 -6.66
C LEU A 161 -7.94 20.26 -7.83
#